data_AF-A0A5C6YLL9-F1
#
_entry.id   AF-A0A5C6YLL9-F1
#
_cell.length_a   1.000
_cell.length_b   1.000
_cell.length_c   1.000
_cell.angle_alpha   90.00
_cell.angle_beta   90.00
_cell.angle_gamma   90.00
#
_symmetry.space_group_name_H-M   'P 1'
#
loop_
_entity.id
_entity.type
_entity.pdbx_description
1 polymer ?
#
loop_
_entity_poly.entity_id
_entity_poly.type
_entity_poly.pdbx_seq_one_letter_code
_entity_poly.pdbx_strand_id
1 'polypeptide(L)'
;MTTLIHDPQIQQIINPPNTSRFWENDLKRFESGDVSLDRHTAGENTIRAFQRLLIFLGYSTSSSGAFSIDGDFGRGTNRALAQFEFEHSLSKPGFPTKTLTYECNWRNARTEINVIPDVLLTMPTLEKMLEAAKEAIAKNEINCGDFDEAIFQLNALYNNDLLDCRKINERYGTAAEKASQNLKDSKNIIIHPEWILSIIRQESAGVVRPRFEQHFLTKFSKQEPQTDLSELRFRSMSFGLGQIMGFNYSSIGANSAKELYTAPLEKQITSIARFLTLRSSVRNVVSKTNPTADDFKVVAKYYNGSGYATHHYDESLGRWFREFKLLRG
;
A
#
# COMPACT_ATOMS: atom_id res chain seq x y z
N MET A 1 -2.58 28.71 -8.95
CA MET A 1 -1.98 27.41 -8.57
C MET A 1 -3.06 26.36 -8.25
N THR A 2 -4.27 26.75 -7.84
CA THR A 2 -5.48 25.89 -7.88
C THR A 2 -5.86 25.35 -9.26
N THR A 3 -5.22 25.80 -10.35
CA THR A 3 -5.41 25.24 -11.71
C THR A 3 -5.11 23.75 -11.80
N LEU A 4 -4.16 23.23 -10.99
CA LEU A 4 -3.84 21.81 -10.98
C LEU A 4 -5.00 20.94 -10.51
N ILE A 5 -5.93 21.47 -9.72
CA ILE A 5 -7.07 20.68 -9.27
C ILE A 5 -7.91 20.23 -10.46
N HIS A 6 -7.94 21.00 -11.54
CA HIS A 6 -8.68 20.70 -12.78
C HIS A 6 -7.87 19.90 -13.81
N ASP A 7 -6.61 19.53 -13.51
CA ASP A 7 -5.80 18.69 -14.39
C ASP A 7 -6.48 17.31 -14.60
N PRO A 8 -6.52 16.77 -15.83
CA PRO A 8 -7.22 15.52 -16.11
C PRO A 8 -6.74 14.31 -15.30
N GLN A 9 -5.44 14.24 -14.96
CA GLN A 9 -4.92 13.15 -14.14
C GLN A 9 -5.31 13.33 -12.67
N ILE A 10 -5.21 14.57 -12.16
CA ILE A 10 -5.68 14.90 -10.81
C ILE A 10 -7.17 14.58 -10.67
N GLN A 11 -7.98 14.91 -11.67
CA GLN A 11 -9.41 14.61 -11.68
C GLN A 11 -9.69 13.11 -11.55
N GLN A 12 -8.87 12.23 -12.14
CA GLN A 12 -9.02 10.78 -11.97
C GLN A 12 -8.65 10.31 -10.56
N ILE A 13 -7.69 10.98 -9.92
CA ILE A 13 -7.31 10.69 -8.54
C ILE A 13 -8.46 11.06 -7.60
N ILE A 14 -8.96 12.29 -7.67
CA ILE A 14 -9.88 12.82 -6.65
C ILE A 14 -11.35 12.45 -6.90
N ASN A 15 -11.73 12.13 -8.13
CA ASN A 15 -13.10 11.70 -8.46
C ASN A 15 -13.15 10.18 -8.63
N PRO A 16 -13.81 9.45 -7.73
CA PRO A 16 -14.12 8.05 -7.97
C PRO A 16 -15.00 7.88 -9.22
N PRO A 17 -14.95 6.70 -9.88
CA PRO A 17 -15.77 6.43 -11.06
C PRO A 17 -17.26 6.65 -10.75
N ASN A 18 -18.00 7.22 -11.71
CA ASN A 18 -19.45 7.42 -11.62
C ASN A 18 -19.91 8.30 -10.43
N THR A 19 -19.07 9.22 -9.95
CA THR A 19 -19.45 10.18 -8.91
C THR A 19 -19.49 11.61 -9.44
N SER A 20 -20.46 12.40 -8.99
CA SER A 20 -20.52 13.83 -9.28
C SER A 20 -19.53 14.62 -8.43
N ARG A 21 -19.02 15.73 -8.98
CA ARG A 21 -17.98 16.59 -8.39
C ARG A 21 -18.50 17.41 -7.21
N PHE A 22 -18.82 16.74 -6.10
CA PHE A 22 -19.40 17.39 -4.93
C PHE A 22 -18.40 18.22 -4.11
N TRP A 23 -17.09 18.00 -4.29
CA TRP A 23 -16.04 18.73 -3.59
C TRP A 23 -15.86 20.18 -4.09
N GLU A 24 -16.38 20.54 -5.27
CA GLU A 24 -16.21 21.89 -5.85
C GLU A 24 -16.82 22.99 -4.97
N ASN A 25 -17.91 22.70 -4.27
CA ASN A 25 -18.55 23.67 -3.37
C ASN A 25 -17.72 23.92 -2.11
N ASP A 26 -17.17 22.86 -1.52
CA ASP A 26 -16.27 22.98 -0.38
C ASP A 26 -14.95 23.64 -0.78
N LEU A 27 -14.43 23.37 -1.99
CA LEU A 27 -13.25 24.09 -2.50
C LEU A 27 -13.52 25.60 -2.61
N LYS A 28 -14.65 26.02 -3.18
CA LYS A 28 -14.99 27.46 -3.29
C LYS A 28 -15.07 28.13 -1.92
N ARG A 29 -15.65 27.45 -0.92
CA ARG A 29 -15.65 27.93 0.47
C ARG A 29 -14.23 28.09 0.99
N PHE A 30 -13.38 27.08 0.77
CA PHE A 30 -11.98 27.11 1.18
C PHE A 30 -11.20 28.26 0.55
N GLU A 31 -11.35 28.47 -0.76
CA GLU A 31 -10.74 29.57 -1.51
C GLU A 31 -11.21 30.94 -1.02
N SER A 32 -12.44 31.04 -0.52
CA SER A 32 -13.00 32.27 0.07
C SER A 32 -12.53 32.56 1.49
N GLY A 33 -11.62 31.74 2.04
CA GLY A 33 -11.08 31.92 3.38
C GLY A 33 -11.91 31.26 4.49
N ASP A 34 -12.87 30.41 4.14
CA ASP A 34 -13.58 29.56 5.10
C ASP A 34 -12.64 28.44 5.58
N VAL A 35 -11.78 28.79 6.54
CA VAL A 35 -10.88 27.84 7.22
C VAL A 35 -11.62 26.93 8.20
N SER A 36 -12.95 27.02 8.29
CA SER A 36 -13.76 26.13 9.11
C SER A 36 -13.97 24.75 8.50
N LEU A 37 -13.34 24.43 7.35
CA LEU A 37 -13.27 23.10 6.75
C LEU A 37 -12.49 22.12 7.63
N ASP A 38 -13.09 21.80 8.76
CA ASP A 38 -12.76 20.67 9.59
C ASP A 38 -13.69 19.49 9.27
N ARG A 39 -13.49 18.39 9.99
CA ARG A 39 -14.26 17.15 9.85
C ARG A 39 -15.78 17.30 9.99
N HIS A 40 -16.27 18.41 10.54
CA HIS A 40 -17.70 18.67 10.78
C HIS A 40 -18.36 19.53 9.71
N THR A 41 -17.58 20.24 8.88
CA THR A 41 -18.14 21.18 7.89
C THR A 41 -17.81 20.82 6.44
N ALA A 42 -16.84 19.94 6.20
CA ALA A 42 -16.56 19.36 4.89
C ALA A 42 -17.54 18.21 4.60
N GLY A 43 -18.09 18.16 3.39
CA GLY A 43 -18.93 17.03 2.98
C GLY A 43 -18.13 15.73 2.91
N GLU A 44 -18.80 14.60 3.18
CA GLU A 44 -18.20 13.26 3.13
C GLU A 44 -17.45 13.02 1.80
N ASN A 45 -18.01 13.46 0.67
CA ASN A 45 -17.39 13.33 -0.65
C ASN A 45 -16.08 14.14 -0.80
N THR A 46 -16.00 15.31 -0.16
CA THR A 46 -14.77 16.11 -0.10
C THR A 46 -13.69 15.39 0.69
N ILE A 47 -14.07 14.78 1.82
CA ILE A 47 -13.15 13.97 2.62
C ILE A 47 -12.69 12.73 1.84
N ARG A 48 -13.58 12.06 1.12
CA ARG A 48 -13.22 10.91 0.24
C ARG A 48 -12.23 11.33 -0.86
N ALA A 49 -12.45 12.48 -1.50
CA ALA A 49 -11.54 13.03 -2.51
C ALA A 49 -10.14 13.31 -1.93
N PHE A 50 -10.10 13.90 -0.73
CA PHE A 50 -8.86 14.17 0.00
C PHE A 50 -8.13 12.89 0.42
N GLN A 51 -8.84 11.90 0.97
CA GLN A 51 -8.29 10.59 1.32
C GLN A 51 -7.71 9.88 0.10
N ARG A 52 -8.38 9.96 -1.06
CA ARG A 52 -7.88 9.40 -2.32
C ARG A 52 -6.55 10.02 -2.73
N LEU A 53 -6.40 11.35 -2.60
CA LEU A 53 -5.15 12.04 -2.89
C LEU A 53 -4.02 11.63 -1.92
N LEU A 54 -4.30 11.54 -0.61
CA LEU A 54 -3.34 11.04 0.38
C LEU A 54 -2.89 9.61 0.09
N ILE A 55 -3.83 8.72 -0.24
CA ILE A 55 -3.55 7.32 -0.59
C ILE A 55 -2.69 7.24 -1.85
N PHE A 56 -3.00 8.05 -2.87
CA PHE A 56 -2.22 8.12 -4.11
C PHE A 56 -0.78 8.55 -3.85
N LEU A 57 -0.57 9.47 -2.90
CA LEU A 57 0.73 9.92 -2.42
C LEU A 57 1.41 8.95 -1.43
N GLY A 58 0.76 7.82 -1.10
CA GLY A 58 1.34 6.76 -0.28
C GLY A 58 1.12 6.91 1.24
N TYR A 59 0.14 7.68 1.68
CA TYR A 59 -0.19 7.85 3.10
C TYR A 59 -1.42 7.04 3.51
N SER A 60 -1.30 6.28 4.60
CA SER A 60 -2.40 5.50 5.17
C SER A 60 -3.40 6.38 5.92
N THR A 61 -4.67 6.32 5.55
CA THR A 61 -5.76 7.16 6.08
C THR A 61 -6.53 6.53 7.24
N SER A 62 -6.26 5.27 7.61
CA SER A 62 -6.89 4.62 8.77
C SER A 62 -6.01 4.64 10.02
N SER A 63 -6.61 4.78 11.20
CA SER A 63 -5.92 4.62 12.49
C SER A 63 -5.36 3.20 12.70
N SER A 64 -5.88 2.22 11.96
CA SER A 64 -5.36 0.85 11.92
C SER A 64 -4.10 0.68 11.06
N GLY A 65 -3.73 1.71 10.28
CA GLY A 65 -2.66 1.61 9.27
C GLY A 65 -3.13 1.21 7.88
N ALA A 66 -4.40 0.81 7.73
CA ALA A 66 -4.98 0.55 6.42
C ALA A 66 -5.09 1.83 5.55
N PHE A 67 -5.06 1.63 4.24
CA PHE A 67 -5.41 2.64 3.26
C PHE A 67 -6.91 2.51 3.01
N SER A 68 -7.71 3.48 3.46
CA SER A 68 -9.18 3.43 3.42
C SER A 68 -9.79 4.73 2.92
N ILE A 69 -10.88 4.63 2.18
CA ILE A 69 -11.66 5.77 1.72
C ILE A 69 -13.04 5.63 2.35
N ASP A 70 -13.20 6.18 3.54
CA ASP A 70 -14.43 6.05 4.36
C ASP A 70 -15.20 7.37 4.50
N GLY A 71 -14.62 8.49 4.05
CA GLY A 71 -15.23 9.81 4.17
C GLY A 71 -15.17 10.37 5.59
N ASP A 72 -14.43 9.73 6.50
CA ASP A 72 -14.19 10.22 7.86
C ASP A 72 -12.80 10.86 7.98
N PHE A 73 -12.77 12.13 8.38
CA PHE A 73 -11.54 12.79 8.78
C PHE A 73 -11.24 12.46 10.26
N GLY A 74 -10.97 11.19 10.51
CA GLY A 74 -10.57 10.67 11.80
C GLY A 74 -9.06 10.76 12.07
N ARG A 75 -8.62 10.11 13.15
CA ARG A 75 -7.22 10.11 13.61
C ARG A 75 -6.21 9.57 12.58
N GLY A 76 -6.64 8.64 11.73
CA GLY A 76 -5.82 8.08 10.64
C GLY A 76 -5.56 9.12 9.55
N THR A 77 -6.62 9.75 9.04
CA THR A 77 -6.57 10.84 8.06
C THR A 77 -5.75 12.01 8.61
N ASN A 78 -5.92 12.37 9.88
CA ASN A 78 -5.11 13.39 10.55
C ASN A 78 -3.62 13.03 10.60
N ARG A 79 -3.26 11.78 10.93
CA ARG A 79 -1.87 11.32 10.87
C ARG A 79 -1.31 11.42 9.45
N ALA A 80 -2.07 11.00 8.45
CA ALA A 80 -1.63 11.05 7.05
C ALA A 80 -1.31 12.49 6.63
N LEU A 81 -2.17 13.45 6.96
CA LEU A 81 -1.94 14.86 6.69
C LEU A 81 -0.71 15.38 7.46
N ALA A 82 -0.59 15.08 8.75
CA ALA A 82 0.54 15.53 9.56
C ALA A 82 1.88 14.95 9.05
N GLN A 83 1.88 13.69 8.58
CA GLN A 83 3.05 13.07 7.94
C GLN A 83 3.40 13.77 6.62
N PHE A 84 2.40 14.04 5.77
CA PHE A 84 2.60 14.76 4.52
C PHE A 84 3.20 16.16 4.78
N GLU A 85 2.60 16.92 5.70
CA GLU A 85 3.09 18.27 6.05
C GLU A 85 4.51 18.24 6.58
N PHE A 86 4.87 17.25 7.40
CA PHE A 86 6.22 17.10 7.91
C PHE A 86 7.22 16.77 6.80
N GLU A 87 6.93 15.76 5.98
CA GLU A 87 7.82 15.31 4.89
C GLU A 87 8.00 16.38 3.80
N HIS A 88 7.03 17.28 3.64
CA HIS A 88 7.09 18.39 2.69
C HIS A 88 7.43 19.75 3.32
N SER A 89 7.92 19.77 4.57
CA SER A 89 8.36 21.00 5.26
C SER A 89 7.27 22.08 5.42
N LEU A 90 6.01 21.67 5.55
CA LEU A 90 4.83 22.52 5.80
C LEU A 90 4.35 22.47 7.25
N SER A 91 4.90 21.56 8.07
CA SER A 91 4.53 21.45 9.49
C SER A 91 4.83 22.74 10.26
N LYS A 92 4.05 23.01 11.31
CA LYS A 92 4.27 24.18 12.18
C LYS A 92 5.72 24.23 12.70
N PRO A 93 6.31 25.43 12.87
CA PRO A 93 7.66 25.57 13.42
C PRO A 93 7.83 24.80 14.73
N GLY A 94 8.88 23.98 14.81
CA GLY A 94 9.19 23.18 15.99
C GLY A 94 8.35 21.90 16.14
N PHE A 95 7.57 21.50 15.14
CA PHE A 95 6.85 20.23 15.16
C PHE A 95 7.83 19.05 15.29
N PRO A 96 7.79 18.28 16.39
CA PRO A 96 8.87 17.36 16.70
C PRO A 96 8.62 15.99 16.07
N THR A 97 9.64 15.41 15.42
CA THR A 97 9.58 14.09 14.76
C THR A 97 8.99 12.99 15.65
N LYS A 98 9.30 13.02 16.96
CA LYS A 98 8.78 12.08 17.97
C LYS A 98 7.26 12.03 18.06
N THR A 99 6.56 13.08 17.61
CA THR A 99 5.09 13.10 17.54
C THR A 99 4.58 12.13 16.46
N LEU A 100 5.25 12.04 15.30
CA LEU A 100 4.88 11.09 14.24
C LEU A 100 5.42 9.69 14.50
N THR A 101 6.50 9.58 15.27
CA THR A 101 7.16 8.31 15.61
C THR A 101 6.88 7.89 17.05
N TYR A 102 5.68 8.20 17.54
CA TYR A 102 5.29 8.06 18.94
C TYR A 102 5.52 6.66 19.51
N GLU A 103 5.75 6.60 20.82
CA GLU A 103 5.97 5.35 21.55
C GLU A 103 4.75 4.43 21.46
N CYS A 104 4.94 3.24 20.89
CA CYS A 104 3.90 2.23 20.82
C CYS A 104 4.47 0.83 20.57
N ASN A 105 3.59 -0.16 20.73
CA ASN A 105 3.76 -1.52 20.26
C ASN A 105 2.57 -1.90 19.37
N TRP A 106 2.59 -3.09 18.79
CA TRP A 106 1.55 -3.56 17.85
C TRP A 106 0.13 -3.60 18.45
N ARG A 107 -0.02 -3.65 19.79
CA ARG A 107 -1.33 -3.69 20.46
C ARG A 107 -1.94 -2.31 20.70
N ASN A 108 -1.11 -1.30 21.00
CA ASN A 108 -1.59 0.02 21.39
C ASN A 108 -1.36 1.12 20.34
N ALA A 109 -0.69 0.83 19.23
CA ALA A 109 -0.41 1.80 18.16
C ALA A 109 -1.65 2.63 17.74
N ARG A 110 -2.82 1.99 17.65
CA ARG A 110 -4.09 2.66 17.32
C ARG A 110 -4.56 3.62 18.41
N THR A 111 -4.34 3.31 19.68
CA THR A 111 -4.76 4.14 20.82
C THR A 111 -3.79 5.31 21.04
N GLU A 112 -2.48 5.05 20.92
CA GLU A 112 -1.44 6.06 21.14
C GLU A 112 -1.39 7.12 20.02
N ILE A 113 -2.09 6.91 18.90
CA ILE A 113 -2.17 7.89 17.79
C ILE A 113 -2.68 9.26 18.26
N ASN A 114 -3.35 9.34 19.42
CA ASN A 114 -3.89 10.55 20.00
C ASN A 114 -2.84 11.63 20.35
N VAL A 115 -1.57 11.25 20.44
CA VAL A 115 -0.48 12.22 20.68
C VAL A 115 -0.22 13.16 19.49
N ILE A 116 -0.67 12.79 18.29
CA ILE A 116 -0.55 13.65 17.11
C ILE A 116 -1.59 14.77 17.22
N PRO A 117 -1.22 16.06 17.29
CA PRO A 117 -2.21 17.12 17.35
C PRO A 117 -3.07 17.15 16.08
N ASP A 118 -4.27 17.70 16.16
CA ASP A 118 -5.06 17.93 14.97
C ASP A 118 -4.35 18.95 14.07
N VAL A 119 -4.23 18.61 12.79
CA VAL A 119 -3.65 19.45 11.74
C VAL A 119 -4.75 19.90 10.79
N LEU A 120 -4.59 21.10 10.23
CA LEU A 120 -5.58 21.70 9.33
C LEU A 120 -5.12 21.51 7.90
N LEU A 121 -6.02 21.11 7.00
CA LEU A 121 -5.75 21.24 5.58
C LEU A 121 -5.71 22.73 5.25
N THR A 122 -4.55 23.24 4.83
CA THR A 122 -4.38 24.63 4.39
C THR A 122 -4.27 24.71 2.87
N MET A 123 -4.52 25.88 2.28
CA MET A 123 -4.33 26.09 0.84
C MET A 123 -2.91 25.74 0.39
N PRO A 124 -1.83 26.19 1.08
CA PRO A 124 -0.47 25.74 0.77
C PRO A 124 -0.29 24.22 0.83
N THR A 125 -0.92 23.54 1.80
CA THR A 125 -0.86 22.09 1.90
C THR A 125 -1.54 21.42 0.71
N LEU A 126 -2.75 21.86 0.34
CA LEU A 126 -3.46 21.34 -0.83
C LEU A 126 -2.68 21.56 -2.12
N GLU A 127 -2.16 22.77 -2.35
CA GLU A 127 -1.34 23.09 -3.52
C GLU A 127 -0.13 22.17 -3.60
N LYS A 128 0.57 21.97 -2.47
CA LYS A 128 1.73 21.09 -2.41
C LYS A 128 1.38 19.62 -2.68
N MET A 129 0.22 19.15 -2.22
CA MET A 129 -0.25 17.79 -2.51
C MET A 129 -0.52 17.60 -4.01
N LEU A 130 -1.14 18.57 -4.66
CA LEU A 130 -1.41 18.54 -6.09
C LEU A 130 -0.11 18.56 -6.91
N GLU A 131 0.84 19.40 -6.54
CA GLU A 131 2.18 19.44 -7.14
C GLU A 131 2.93 18.12 -6.95
N ALA A 132 2.95 17.60 -5.72
CA ALA A 132 3.61 16.34 -5.39
C ALA A 132 3.01 15.16 -6.18
N ALA A 133 1.68 15.15 -6.38
CA ALA A 133 1.03 14.12 -7.19
C ALA A 133 1.48 14.21 -8.67
N LYS A 134 1.52 15.41 -9.26
CA LYS A 134 2.00 15.59 -10.64
C LYS A 134 3.47 15.23 -10.80
N GLU A 135 4.30 15.61 -9.82
CA GLU A 135 5.72 15.27 -9.81
C GLU A 135 5.93 13.75 -9.71
N ALA A 136 5.20 13.09 -8.81
CA ALA A 136 5.27 11.65 -8.64
C ALA A 136 4.82 10.91 -9.92
N ILE A 137 3.76 11.37 -10.58
CA ILE A 137 3.32 10.84 -11.88
C ILE A 137 4.43 10.99 -12.93
N ALA A 138 5.01 12.18 -13.07
CA ALA A 138 6.04 12.44 -14.07
C ALA A 138 7.30 11.59 -13.88
N LYS A 139 7.60 11.20 -12.63
CA LYS A 139 8.75 10.37 -12.26
C LYS A 139 8.44 8.87 -12.15
N ASN A 140 7.18 8.46 -12.33
CA ASN A 140 6.69 7.12 -12.01
C ASN A 140 6.97 6.71 -10.55
N GLU A 141 7.02 7.68 -9.63
CA GLU A 141 7.21 7.46 -8.19
C GLU A 141 5.85 7.31 -7.46
N ILE A 142 4.93 6.61 -8.09
CA ILE A 142 3.58 6.32 -7.58
C ILE A 142 3.42 4.82 -7.33
N ASN A 143 2.38 4.44 -6.58
CA ASN A 143 2.09 3.02 -6.36
C ASN A 143 2.02 2.27 -7.69
N CYS A 144 2.67 1.11 -7.78
CA CYS A 144 2.78 0.31 -9.01
C CYS A 144 3.54 0.96 -10.17
N GLY A 145 4.20 2.11 -9.98
CA GLY A 145 5.10 2.73 -10.97
C GLY A 145 4.43 3.12 -12.30
N ASP A 146 3.10 3.12 -12.34
CA ASP A 146 2.28 3.37 -13.53
C ASP A 146 0.98 4.04 -13.11
N PHE A 147 0.57 5.07 -13.87
CA PHE A 147 -0.57 5.91 -13.48
C PHE A 147 -1.90 5.19 -13.63
N ASP A 148 -2.11 4.51 -14.75
CA ASP A 148 -3.36 3.81 -15.02
C ASP A 148 -3.54 2.66 -14.05
N GLU A 149 -2.45 1.97 -13.69
CA GLU A 149 -2.45 0.97 -12.64
C GLU A 149 -2.79 1.58 -11.28
N ALA A 150 -2.14 2.69 -10.88
CA ALA A 150 -2.42 3.36 -9.62
C ALA A 150 -3.91 3.77 -9.51
N ILE A 151 -4.50 4.27 -10.60
CA ILE A 151 -5.92 4.62 -10.66
C ILE A 151 -6.81 3.39 -10.58
N PHE A 152 -6.48 2.30 -11.28
CA PHE A 152 -7.20 1.03 -11.15
C PHE A 152 -7.23 0.54 -9.69
N GLN A 153 -6.08 0.52 -9.02
CA GLN A 153 -5.96 0.08 -7.62
C GLN A 153 -6.75 0.99 -6.67
N LEU A 154 -6.68 2.30 -6.87
CA LEU A 154 -7.44 3.28 -6.10
C LEU A 154 -8.96 3.13 -6.25
N ASN A 155 -9.42 2.82 -7.47
CA ASN A 155 -10.83 2.61 -7.78
C ASN A 155 -11.34 1.26 -7.26
N ALA A 156 -10.55 0.19 -7.38
CA ALA A 156 -10.86 -1.10 -6.80
C ALA A 156 -10.96 -1.01 -5.27
N LEU A 157 -10.07 -0.25 -4.62
CA LEU A 157 -10.16 0.04 -3.19
C LEU A 157 -11.46 0.78 -2.82
N TYR A 158 -11.82 1.80 -3.59
CA TYR A 158 -13.05 2.56 -3.37
C TYR A 158 -14.32 1.70 -3.51
N ASN A 159 -14.37 0.85 -4.54
CA ASN A 159 -15.53 0.00 -4.84
C ASN A 159 -15.57 -1.30 -4.02
N ASN A 160 -14.54 -1.60 -3.23
CA ASN A 160 -14.30 -2.92 -2.62
C ASN A 160 -14.34 -4.07 -3.66
N ASP A 161 -13.85 -3.81 -4.87
CA ASP A 161 -13.88 -4.76 -5.99
C ASP A 161 -12.62 -5.64 -5.97
N LEU A 162 -12.76 -6.86 -5.46
CA LEU A 162 -11.67 -7.84 -5.37
C LEU A 162 -11.68 -8.81 -6.55
N LEU A 163 -10.50 -9.29 -6.93
CA LEU A 163 -10.36 -10.23 -8.04
C LEU A 163 -10.47 -11.68 -7.54
N ASP A 164 -11.23 -12.49 -8.29
CA ASP A 164 -11.22 -13.94 -8.17
C ASP A 164 -9.97 -14.55 -8.85
N CYS A 165 -9.79 -15.86 -8.73
CA CYS A 165 -8.63 -16.55 -9.29
C CYS A 165 -8.57 -16.44 -10.82
N ARG A 166 -9.72 -16.41 -11.51
CA ARG A 166 -9.75 -16.26 -12.98
C ARG A 166 -9.21 -14.90 -13.40
N LYS A 167 -9.77 -13.83 -12.83
CA LYS A 167 -9.31 -12.45 -13.09
C LYS A 167 -7.85 -12.24 -12.69
N ILE A 168 -7.41 -12.83 -11.58
CA ILE A 168 -6.00 -12.80 -11.15
C ILE A 168 -5.10 -13.51 -12.18
N ASN A 169 -5.49 -14.69 -12.67
CA ASN A 169 -4.69 -15.41 -13.66
C ASN A 169 -4.65 -14.66 -15.01
N GLU A 170 -5.78 -14.12 -15.46
CA GLU A 170 -5.87 -13.30 -16.68
C GLU A 170 -4.94 -12.09 -16.61
N ARG A 171 -4.88 -11.42 -15.44
CA ARG A 171 -4.09 -10.21 -15.27
C ARG A 171 -2.61 -10.47 -14.99
N TYR A 172 -2.28 -11.49 -14.19
CA TYR A 172 -0.95 -11.67 -13.62
C TYR A 172 -0.28 -13.01 -13.97
N GLY A 173 -0.97 -13.94 -14.64
CA GLY A 173 -0.48 -15.29 -14.94
C GLY A 173 0.82 -15.29 -15.74
N THR A 174 0.86 -14.55 -16.87
CA THR A 174 2.06 -14.43 -17.71
C THR A 174 3.24 -13.82 -16.95
N ALA A 175 3.00 -12.83 -16.09
CA ALA A 175 4.04 -12.23 -15.27
C ALA A 175 4.57 -13.21 -14.21
N ALA A 176 3.70 -14.04 -13.62
CA ALA A 176 4.11 -15.08 -12.67
C ALA A 176 4.93 -16.19 -13.34
N GLU A 177 4.61 -16.58 -14.57
CA GLU A 177 5.43 -17.48 -15.41
C GLU A 177 6.80 -16.89 -15.67
N LYS A 178 6.86 -15.65 -16.14
CA LYS A 178 8.12 -14.94 -16.42
C LYS A 178 8.97 -14.82 -15.16
N ALA A 179 8.38 -14.49 -14.01
CA ALA A 179 9.10 -14.44 -12.73
C ALA A 179 9.70 -15.80 -12.35
N SER A 180 8.94 -16.88 -12.53
CA SER A 180 9.38 -18.25 -12.25
C SER A 180 10.52 -18.69 -13.17
N GLN A 181 10.38 -18.42 -14.48
CA GLN A 181 11.38 -18.74 -15.49
C GLN A 181 12.68 -17.96 -15.27
N ASN A 182 12.58 -16.66 -14.96
CA ASN A 182 13.75 -15.83 -14.66
C ASN A 182 14.55 -16.35 -13.46
N LEU A 183 13.89 -16.85 -12.40
CA LEU A 183 14.59 -17.43 -11.25
C LEU A 183 15.26 -18.76 -11.60
N LYS A 184 14.64 -19.57 -12.46
CA LYS A 184 15.23 -20.80 -12.97
C LYS A 184 16.49 -20.49 -13.79
N ASP A 185 16.41 -19.55 -14.71
CA ASP A 185 17.52 -19.25 -15.62
C ASP A 185 18.68 -18.55 -14.93
N SER A 186 18.39 -17.59 -14.05
CA SER A 186 19.43 -16.78 -13.40
C SER A 186 20.04 -17.43 -12.14
N LYS A 187 19.30 -18.29 -11.44
CA LYS A 187 19.71 -18.83 -10.14
C LYS A 187 19.52 -20.35 -10.00
N ASN A 188 19.03 -21.04 -11.03
CA ASN A 188 18.63 -22.45 -10.95
C ASN A 188 17.65 -22.73 -9.79
N ILE A 189 16.76 -21.76 -9.50
CA ILE A 189 15.73 -21.88 -8.47
C ILE A 189 14.38 -22.11 -9.15
N ILE A 190 13.72 -23.22 -8.81
CA ILE A 190 12.39 -23.56 -9.32
C ILE A 190 11.32 -23.10 -8.33
N ILE A 191 10.35 -22.35 -8.85
CA ILE A 191 9.08 -22.03 -8.20
C ILE A 191 7.98 -22.18 -9.24
N HIS A 192 6.84 -22.76 -8.87
CA HIS A 192 5.68 -22.84 -9.74
C HIS A 192 4.84 -21.53 -9.69
N PRO A 193 4.37 -20.99 -10.84
CA PRO A 193 3.57 -19.76 -10.89
C PRO A 193 2.34 -19.77 -10.00
N GLU A 194 1.73 -20.94 -9.80
CA GLU A 194 0.55 -21.16 -8.96
C GLU A 194 0.81 -20.75 -7.50
N TRP A 195 2.05 -20.90 -7.00
CA TRP A 195 2.41 -20.41 -5.67
C TRP A 195 2.39 -18.88 -5.59
N ILE A 196 2.92 -18.21 -6.62
CA ILE A 196 2.95 -16.75 -6.69
C ILE A 196 1.52 -16.21 -6.75
N LEU A 197 0.68 -16.77 -7.63
CA LEU A 197 -0.71 -16.37 -7.79
C LEU A 197 -1.55 -16.66 -6.54
N SER A 198 -1.28 -17.76 -5.83
CA SER A 198 -1.95 -18.08 -4.56
C SER A 198 -1.65 -17.06 -3.47
N ILE A 199 -0.40 -16.57 -3.39
CA ILE A 199 -0.03 -15.48 -2.48
C ILE A 199 -0.74 -14.19 -2.88
N ILE A 200 -0.79 -13.85 -4.16
CA ILE A 200 -1.54 -12.67 -4.63
C ILE A 200 -3.02 -12.76 -4.21
N ARG A 201 -3.64 -13.93 -4.39
CA ARG A 201 -5.03 -14.17 -4.00
C ARG A 201 -5.26 -14.03 -2.50
N GLN A 202 -4.35 -14.56 -1.69
CA GLN A 202 -4.47 -14.55 -0.24
C GLN A 202 -4.23 -13.16 0.35
N GLU A 203 -3.17 -12.48 -0.07
CA GLU A 203 -2.69 -11.27 0.60
C GLU A 203 -3.41 -10.01 0.12
N SER A 204 -3.77 -9.95 -1.17
CA SER A 204 -4.31 -8.74 -1.79
C SER A 204 -5.61 -8.97 -2.54
N ALA A 205 -5.98 -10.22 -2.81
CA ALA A 205 -7.07 -10.57 -3.74
C ALA A 205 -6.93 -9.85 -5.08
N GLY A 206 -5.68 -9.71 -5.56
CA GLY A 206 -5.36 -9.07 -6.83
C GLY A 206 -5.40 -7.54 -6.84
N VAL A 207 -5.69 -6.91 -5.70
CA VAL A 207 -5.77 -5.45 -5.55
C VAL A 207 -4.74 -4.95 -4.53
N VAL A 208 -3.77 -4.17 -5.00
CA VAL A 208 -2.69 -3.61 -4.20
C VAL A 208 -3.24 -2.66 -3.15
N ARG A 209 -3.13 -3.07 -1.88
CA ARG A 209 -3.60 -2.31 -0.72
C ARG A 209 -2.50 -2.27 0.33
N PRO A 210 -1.60 -1.28 0.29
CA PRO A 210 -0.54 -1.20 1.28
C PRO A 210 -1.12 -1.11 2.70
N ARG A 211 -0.32 -1.49 3.68
CA ARG A 211 -0.69 -1.35 5.09
C ARG A 211 0.50 -0.80 5.87
N PHE A 212 0.26 0.26 6.60
CA PHE A 212 1.27 0.92 7.43
C PHE A 212 1.25 0.40 8.86
N GLU A 213 2.40 0.04 9.38
CA GLU A 213 2.57 -0.53 10.70
C GLU A 213 3.38 0.43 11.59
N GLN A 214 2.66 1.29 12.32
CA GLN A 214 3.24 2.36 13.14
C GLN A 214 4.35 1.86 14.09
N HIS A 215 4.17 0.70 14.70
CA HIS A 215 5.14 0.16 15.65
C HIS A 215 6.51 -0.13 15.02
N PHE A 216 6.56 -0.40 13.70
CA PHE A 216 7.82 -0.45 12.96
C PHE A 216 8.42 0.94 12.74
N LEU A 217 7.60 1.96 12.45
CA LEU A 217 8.09 3.33 12.32
C LEU A 217 8.70 3.82 13.64
N THR A 218 8.02 3.57 14.75
CA THR A 218 8.53 3.83 16.11
C THR A 218 9.84 3.09 16.37
N LYS A 219 9.93 1.82 15.98
CA LYS A 219 11.17 1.04 16.14
C LYS A 219 12.32 1.61 15.31
N PHE A 220 12.10 1.83 14.01
CA PHE A 220 13.18 2.24 13.11
C PHE A 220 13.64 3.67 13.36
N SER A 221 12.74 4.60 13.71
CA SER A 221 13.13 5.97 14.07
C SER A 221 14.06 6.04 15.29
N LYS A 222 13.94 5.11 16.24
CA LYS A 222 14.87 4.99 17.36
C LYS A 222 16.22 4.40 16.96
N GLN A 223 16.18 3.38 16.09
CA GLN A 223 17.37 2.65 15.67
C GLN A 223 18.21 3.45 14.67
N GLU A 224 17.55 4.26 13.84
CA GLU A 224 18.11 4.96 12.70
C GLU A 224 17.61 6.43 12.64
N PRO A 225 17.87 7.27 13.67
CA PRO A 225 17.28 8.62 13.77
C PRO A 225 17.75 9.60 12.69
N GLN A 226 18.80 9.25 11.94
CA GLN A 226 19.34 10.06 10.84
C GLN A 226 18.76 9.67 9.47
N THR A 227 18.03 8.56 9.39
CA THR A 227 17.38 8.13 8.15
C THR A 227 16.16 9.00 7.89
N ASP A 228 15.98 9.40 6.63
CA ASP A 228 14.82 10.18 6.20
C ASP A 228 13.50 9.50 6.63
N LEU A 229 12.58 10.28 7.18
CA LEU A 229 11.35 9.76 7.76
C LEU A 229 10.47 9.06 6.71
N SER A 230 10.48 9.55 5.46
CA SER A 230 9.70 8.93 4.39
C SER A 230 10.20 7.52 4.07
N GLU A 231 11.52 7.31 4.05
CA GLU A 231 12.11 5.97 3.87
C GLU A 231 11.77 5.06 5.06
N LEU A 232 11.82 5.56 6.30
CA LEU A 232 11.40 4.79 7.48
C LEU A 232 9.91 4.44 7.44
N ARG A 233 9.06 5.34 6.95
CA ARG A 233 7.63 5.09 6.74
C ARG A 233 7.44 3.99 5.70
N PHE A 234 8.12 4.05 4.57
CA PHE A 234 8.06 2.98 3.56
C PHE A 234 8.56 1.64 4.11
N ARG A 235 9.65 1.59 4.88
CA ARG A 235 10.11 0.35 5.54
C ARG A 235 9.07 -0.26 6.48
N SER A 236 8.21 0.60 7.03
CA SER A 236 7.15 0.24 7.97
C SER A 236 5.82 -0.10 7.30
N MET A 237 5.80 -0.31 5.98
CA MET A 237 4.59 -0.66 5.24
C MET A 237 4.73 -2.03 4.56
N SER A 238 3.66 -2.81 4.50
CA SER A 238 3.55 -3.91 3.53
C SER A 238 3.12 -3.37 2.16
N PHE A 239 3.72 -3.89 1.09
CA PHE A 239 3.51 -3.37 -0.26
C PHE A 239 3.05 -4.42 -1.26
N GLY A 240 2.36 -3.92 -2.28
CA GLY A 240 2.11 -4.64 -3.51
C GLY A 240 1.14 -5.81 -3.38
N LEU A 241 1.05 -6.58 -4.45
CA LEU A 241 0.17 -7.75 -4.56
C LEU A 241 0.48 -8.84 -3.52
N GLY A 242 1.71 -8.89 -3.04
CA GLY A 242 2.15 -9.86 -2.03
C GLY A 242 2.15 -9.33 -0.61
N GLN A 243 1.90 -8.05 -0.35
CA GLN A 243 2.02 -7.48 1.00
C GLN A 243 3.40 -7.74 1.66
N ILE A 244 4.48 -7.66 0.90
CA ILE A 244 5.82 -7.84 1.46
C ILE A 244 6.17 -6.60 2.29
N MET A 245 6.56 -6.80 3.55
CA MET A 245 7.01 -5.71 4.42
C MET A 245 8.21 -4.98 3.84
N GLY A 246 8.17 -3.66 3.88
CA GLY A 246 9.12 -2.74 3.26
C GLY A 246 10.54 -2.96 3.74
N PHE A 247 10.74 -3.26 5.03
CA PHE A 247 12.07 -3.59 5.57
C PHE A 247 12.75 -4.81 4.93
N ASN A 248 12.03 -5.62 4.13
CA ASN A 248 12.62 -6.72 3.37
C ASN A 248 13.15 -6.30 1.99
N TYR A 249 13.10 -5.01 1.61
CA TYR A 249 13.44 -4.50 0.27
C TYR A 249 14.75 -5.08 -0.29
N SER A 250 15.82 -5.09 0.51
CA SER A 250 17.14 -5.56 0.10
C SER A 250 17.17 -7.07 -0.16
N SER A 251 16.42 -7.85 0.63
CA SER A 251 16.35 -9.31 0.48
C SER A 251 15.69 -9.74 -0.82
N ILE A 252 14.80 -8.92 -1.37
CA ILE A 252 14.12 -9.15 -2.64
C ILE A 252 14.74 -8.35 -3.80
N GLY A 253 15.87 -7.68 -3.55
CA GLY A 253 16.70 -7.03 -4.57
C GLY A 253 16.22 -5.65 -5.02
N ALA A 254 15.53 -4.91 -4.16
CA ALA A 254 15.32 -3.46 -4.32
C ALA A 254 16.40 -2.69 -3.54
N ASN A 255 16.68 -1.44 -3.93
CA ASN A 255 17.67 -0.57 -3.30
C ASN A 255 17.12 0.19 -2.09
N SER A 256 15.80 0.41 -2.03
CA SER A 256 15.13 1.07 -0.91
C SER A 256 13.70 0.56 -0.75
N ALA A 257 13.07 0.88 0.40
CA ALA A 257 11.66 0.57 0.58
C ALA A 257 10.77 1.43 -0.33
N LYS A 258 11.16 2.68 -0.63
CA LYS A 258 10.48 3.50 -1.64
C LYS A 258 10.51 2.84 -3.03
N GLU A 259 11.64 2.29 -3.47
CA GLU A 259 11.71 1.58 -4.76
C GLU A 259 10.71 0.41 -4.81
N LEU A 260 10.60 -0.35 -3.72
CA LEU A 260 9.65 -1.44 -3.61
C LEU A 260 8.19 -0.98 -3.68
N TYR A 261 7.85 0.15 -3.03
CA TYR A 261 6.51 0.76 -3.10
C TYR A 261 6.14 1.16 -4.53
N THR A 262 7.08 1.80 -5.24
CA THR A 262 6.88 2.31 -6.61
C THR A 262 7.12 1.26 -7.69
N ALA A 263 7.41 0.01 -7.30
CA ALA A 263 7.77 -1.03 -8.26
C ALA A 263 6.59 -1.36 -9.18
N PRO A 264 6.80 -1.44 -10.52
CA PRO A 264 5.82 -1.98 -11.45
C PRO A 264 5.31 -3.35 -11.04
N LEU A 265 4.07 -3.70 -11.42
CA LEU A 265 3.44 -4.98 -11.05
C LEU A 265 4.33 -6.20 -11.37
N GLU A 266 4.98 -6.23 -12.54
CA GLU A 266 5.91 -7.32 -12.88
C GLU A 266 7.05 -7.47 -11.86
N LYS A 267 7.60 -6.35 -11.37
CA LYS A 267 8.63 -6.36 -10.34
C LYS A 267 8.05 -6.80 -8.99
N GLN A 268 6.84 -6.38 -8.63
CA GLN A 268 6.18 -6.85 -7.39
C GLN A 268 5.95 -8.37 -7.42
N ILE A 269 5.51 -8.91 -8.56
CA ILE A 269 5.33 -10.36 -8.77
C ILE A 269 6.66 -11.10 -8.67
N THR A 270 7.72 -10.54 -9.26
CA THR A 270 9.09 -11.06 -9.12
C THR A 270 9.55 -11.04 -7.66
N SER A 271 9.22 -10.00 -6.91
CA SER A 271 9.53 -9.89 -5.48
C SER A 271 8.85 -10.95 -4.64
N ILE A 272 7.60 -11.34 -4.96
CA ILE A 272 6.92 -12.48 -4.32
C ILE A 272 7.70 -13.77 -4.55
N ALA A 273 8.09 -14.04 -5.81
CA ALA A 273 8.85 -15.22 -6.16
C ALA A 273 10.20 -15.28 -5.43
N ARG A 274 10.92 -14.14 -5.36
CA ARG A 274 12.17 -14.00 -4.61
C ARG A 274 11.94 -14.25 -3.12
N PHE A 275 10.90 -13.67 -2.53
CA PHE A 275 10.59 -13.79 -1.11
C PHE A 275 10.31 -15.25 -0.72
N LEU A 276 9.46 -15.95 -1.47
CA LEU A 276 9.14 -17.37 -1.25
C LEU A 276 10.36 -18.31 -1.40
N THR A 277 11.41 -17.86 -2.07
CA THR A 277 12.61 -18.68 -2.33
C THR A 277 13.83 -18.28 -1.49
N LEU A 278 13.68 -17.34 -0.56
CA LEU A 278 14.75 -16.92 0.36
C LEU A 278 15.23 -18.06 1.27
N ARG A 279 14.29 -18.82 1.85
CA ARG A 279 14.60 -19.91 2.78
C ARG A 279 14.56 -21.25 2.06
N SER A 280 15.59 -22.08 2.27
CA SER A 280 15.68 -23.43 1.67
C SER A 280 14.46 -24.30 2.01
N SER A 281 13.96 -24.22 3.25
CA SER A 281 12.79 -24.97 3.69
C SER A 281 11.53 -24.66 2.87
N VAL A 282 11.33 -23.40 2.48
CA VAL A 282 10.19 -22.97 1.66
C VAL A 282 10.47 -23.22 0.18
N ARG A 283 11.71 -22.98 -0.27
CA ARG A 283 12.16 -23.24 -1.64
C ARG A 283 11.87 -24.69 -2.07
N ASN A 284 12.17 -25.65 -1.21
CA ASN A 284 11.91 -27.08 -1.48
C ASN A 284 10.41 -27.34 -1.70
N VAL A 285 9.54 -26.64 -0.96
CA VAL A 285 8.09 -26.77 -1.08
C VAL A 285 7.58 -26.15 -2.38
N VAL A 286 7.97 -24.91 -2.67
CA VAL A 286 7.44 -24.16 -3.82
C VAL A 286 7.90 -24.70 -5.17
N SER A 287 8.92 -25.57 -5.16
CA SER A 287 9.39 -26.32 -6.34
C SER A 287 8.53 -27.54 -6.69
N LYS A 288 7.60 -27.95 -5.82
CA LYS A 288 6.78 -29.15 -6.03
C LYS A 288 5.60 -28.88 -6.94
N THR A 289 5.41 -29.76 -7.93
CA THR A 289 4.24 -29.73 -8.83
C THR A 289 2.96 -30.27 -8.18
N ASN A 290 3.11 -31.13 -7.16
CA ASN A 290 2.01 -31.74 -6.40
C ASN A 290 2.26 -31.57 -4.89
N PRO A 291 2.07 -30.36 -4.34
CA PRO A 291 2.26 -30.11 -2.92
C PRO A 291 1.18 -30.80 -2.06
N THR A 292 1.57 -31.22 -0.86
CA THR A 292 0.68 -31.84 0.13
C THR A 292 0.06 -30.80 1.09
N ALA A 293 -0.82 -31.24 1.99
CA ALA A 293 -1.34 -30.36 3.04
C ALA A 293 -0.24 -29.76 3.93
N ASP A 294 0.80 -30.54 4.25
CA ASP A 294 1.91 -30.06 5.08
C ASP A 294 2.79 -29.04 4.35
N ASP A 295 2.92 -29.17 3.02
CA ASP A 295 3.58 -28.18 2.18
C ASP A 295 2.90 -26.81 2.28
N PHE A 296 1.56 -26.76 2.23
CA PHE A 296 0.81 -25.52 2.41
C PHE A 296 0.99 -24.92 3.81
N LYS A 297 1.10 -25.74 4.87
CA LYS A 297 1.42 -25.26 6.22
C LYS A 297 2.79 -24.60 6.28
N VAL A 298 3.81 -25.15 5.60
CA VAL A 298 5.16 -24.55 5.57
C VAL A 298 5.11 -23.15 4.95
N VAL A 299 4.43 -23.01 3.81
CA VAL A 299 4.33 -21.72 3.11
C VAL A 299 3.48 -20.72 3.93
N ALA A 300 2.31 -21.14 4.41
CA ALA A 300 1.42 -20.28 5.21
C ALA A 300 2.10 -19.79 6.50
N LYS A 301 2.82 -20.67 7.22
CA LYS A 301 3.56 -20.29 8.42
C LYS A 301 4.69 -19.30 8.11
N TYR A 302 5.38 -19.49 6.99
CA TYR A 302 6.44 -18.58 6.57
C TYR A 302 5.90 -17.19 6.23
N TYR A 303 4.76 -17.12 5.54
CA TYR A 303 4.19 -15.87 5.04
C TYR A 303 3.38 -15.12 6.10
N ASN A 304 2.49 -15.82 6.80
CA ASN A 304 1.52 -15.23 7.74
C ASN A 304 1.91 -15.38 9.21
N GLY A 305 3.01 -16.07 9.50
CA GLY A 305 3.53 -16.27 10.86
C GLY A 305 2.79 -17.35 11.65
N SER A 306 2.96 -17.34 12.98
CA SER A 306 2.46 -18.42 13.85
C SER A 306 0.93 -18.53 13.93
N GLY A 307 0.20 -17.45 13.61
CA GLY A 307 -1.26 -17.43 13.60
C GLY A 307 -1.89 -18.10 12.37
N TYR A 308 -1.10 -18.67 11.46
CA TYR A 308 -1.60 -19.09 10.15
C TYR A 308 -2.73 -20.12 10.21
N ALA A 309 -2.63 -21.08 11.14
CA ALA A 309 -3.61 -22.15 11.29
C ALA A 309 -4.94 -21.64 11.84
N THR A 310 -4.91 -20.67 12.76
CA THR A 310 -6.12 -20.04 13.31
C THR A 310 -6.93 -19.30 12.24
N HIS A 311 -6.25 -18.79 11.21
CA HIS A 311 -6.87 -18.09 10.09
C HIS A 311 -7.07 -18.97 8.85
N HIS A 312 -6.81 -20.28 8.94
CA HIS A 312 -6.93 -21.25 7.84
C HIS A 312 -6.20 -20.81 6.56
N TYR A 313 -5.05 -20.13 6.69
CA TYR A 313 -4.29 -19.66 5.53
C TYR A 313 -3.71 -20.82 4.72
N ASP A 314 -3.28 -21.89 5.38
CA ASP A 314 -2.80 -23.12 4.73
C ASP A 314 -3.89 -23.79 3.88
N GLU A 315 -5.10 -23.94 4.42
CA GLU A 315 -6.24 -24.48 3.67
C GLU A 315 -6.62 -23.62 2.48
N SER A 316 -6.62 -22.29 2.68
CA SER A 316 -6.92 -21.31 1.64
C SER A 316 -5.88 -21.33 0.53
N LEU A 317 -4.59 -21.29 0.86
CA LEU A 317 -3.50 -21.46 -0.12
C LEU A 317 -3.64 -22.76 -0.90
N GLY A 318 -3.96 -23.87 -0.22
CA GLY A 318 -4.20 -25.15 -0.88
C GLY A 318 -5.33 -25.10 -1.90
N ARG A 319 -6.43 -24.43 -1.55
CA ARG A 319 -7.57 -24.21 -2.45
C ARG A 319 -7.16 -23.40 -3.67
N TRP A 320 -6.53 -22.24 -3.46
CA TRP A 320 -6.13 -21.33 -4.54
C TRP A 320 -5.10 -21.96 -5.46
N PHE A 321 -4.12 -22.69 -4.92
CA PHE A 321 -3.11 -23.38 -5.72
C PHE A 321 -3.75 -24.38 -6.69
N ARG A 322 -4.71 -25.18 -6.21
CA ARG A 322 -5.44 -26.13 -7.06
C ARG A 322 -6.27 -25.43 -8.12
N GLU A 323 -6.93 -24.33 -7.77
CA GLU A 323 -7.72 -23.56 -8.72
C GLU A 323 -6.84 -22.93 -9.82
N PHE A 324 -5.71 -22.33 -9.47
CA PHE A 324 -4.76 -21.82 -10.46
C PHE A 324 -4.18 -22.93 -11.33
N LYS A 325 -3.88 -24.09 -10.76
CA LYS A 325 -3.44 -25.25 -11.54
C LYS A 325 -4.50 -25.65 -12.58
N LEU A 326 -5.77 -25.73 -12.19
CA LEU A 326 -6.87 -26.03 -13.11
C LEU A 326 -7.04 -24.98 -14.21
N LEU A 327 -6.88 -23.69 -13.89
CA LEU A 327 -6.98 -22.60 -14.85
C LEU A 327 -5.84 -22.57 -15.87
N ARG A 328 -4.69 -23.19 -15.53
CA ARG A 328 -3.43 -23.08 -16.28
C ARG A 328 -3.08 -24.36 -17.06
N GLY A 329 -3.76 -25.47 -16.79
CA GLY A 329 -3.60 -26.76 -17.50
C GLY A 329 -2.47 -27.62 -16.94
#